data_AF-A0A1G1T0D6-F1
#
_entry.id   AF-A0A1G1T0D6-F1
#
_cell.length_a   1.000
_cell.length_b   1.000
_cell.length_c   1.000
_cell.angle_alpha   90.00
_cell.angle_beta   90.00
_cell.angle_gamma   90.00
#
_symmetry.space_group_name_H-M   'P 1'
#
loop_
_entity.id
_entity.type
_entity.pdbx_description
1 polymer ?
#
loop_
_entity_poly.entity_id
_entity_poly.type
_entity_poly.pdbx_seq_one_letter_code
_entity_poly.pdbx_strand_id
1 'polypeptide(L)'
;MPNFPTTADECKSLSIAFLRESGLLRPGFHVTTLRFSCNGQPTGSVGLEVNLVADTTPYVRLHYTLDKTTNYDYRIPLEALASNLPGHGHRTGRYQFRCPVSGRGATVLYLRAGSSHFAHREAYPTYRLYYDSQLTPTSIRALVAPYAIERKLEDAYMARYKKNRKTHYRGKPTRWYAQLMKLEAKAERATQTGLAHIRNGLF
;
A
#
# COMPACT_ATOMS: atom_id res chain seq x y z
N MET A 1 -19.94 -23.58 -6.36
CA MET A 1 -18.92 -22.61 -6.81
C MET A 1 -17.80 -22.56 -5.77
N PRO A 2 -16.52 -22.49 -6.16
CA PRO A 2 -15.43 -22.34 -5.19
C PRO A 2 -15.57 -21.00 -4.46
N ASN A 3 -15.54 -21.03 -3.13
CA ASN A 3 -15.63 -19.84 -2.28
C ASN A 3 -14.20 -19.39 -1.92
N PHE A 4 -13.62 -18.52 -2.73
CA PHE A 4 -12.32 -17.92 -2.42
C PHE A 4 -12.52 -16.73 -1.47
N PRO A 5 -11.72 -16.61 -0.41
CA PRO A 5 -11.83 -15.47 0.50
C PRO A 5 -11.40 -14.18 -0.22
N THR A 6 -12.23 -13.14 -0.13
CA THR A 6 -11.86 -11.79 -0.58
C THR A 6 -10.59 -11.32 0.13
N THR A 7 -9.63 -10.80 -0.63
CA THR A 7 -8.36 -10.32 -0.07
C THR A 7 -8.30 -8.80 0.03
N ALA A 8 -7.37 -8.31 0.83
CA ALA A 8 -7.17 -6.87 1.02
C ALA A 8 -6.71 -6.18 -0.28
N ASP A 9 -5.99 -6.90 -1.14
CA ASP A 9 -5.41 -6.40 -2.39
C ASP A 9 -6.49 -6.16 -3.46
N GLU A 10 -7.58 -6.94 -3.43
CA GLU A 10 -8.75 -6.78 -4.32
C GLU A 10 -9.72 -5.68 -3.85
N CYS A 11 -9.61 -5.25 -2.59
CA CYS A 11 -10.53 -4.27 -2.01
C CYS A 11 -10.19 -2.84 -2.45
N LYS A 12 -11.24 -2.02 -2.63
CA LYS A 12 -11.07 -0.57 -2.71
C LYS A 12 -10.45 -0.08 -1.39
N SER A 13 -9.39 0.71 -1.46
CA SER A 13 -8.64 1.12 -0.28
C SER A 13 -8.36 2.62 -0.22
N LEU A 14 -8.38 3.17 0.99
CA LEU A 14 -7.99 4.54 1.30
C LEU A 14 -6.73 4.48 2.17
N SER A 15 -5.64 5.12 1.70
CA SER A 15 -4.36 5.10 2.41
C SER A 15 -3.89 6.50 2.82
N ILE A 16 -3.18 6.59 3.94
CA ILE A 16 -2.46 7.81 4.34
C ILE A 16 -1.40 8.18 3.30
N ALA A 17 -0.80 7.19 2.65
CA ALA A 17 0.18 7.40 1.58
C ALA A 17 -0.44 8.20 0.42
N PHE A 18 -1.64 7.81 -0.03
CA PHE A 18 -2.40 8.56 -1.02
C PHE A 18 -2.65 10.01 -0.58
N LEU A 19 -3.16 10.22 0.64
CA LEU A 19 -3.41 11.58 1.14
C LEU A 19 -2.15 12.45 1.18
N ARG A 20 -1.01 11.84 1.55
CA ARG A 20 0.30 12.51 1.56
C ARG A 20 0.77 12.86 0.16
N GLU A 21 0.70 11.91 -0.77
CA GLU A 21 1.17 12.06 -2.15
C GLU A 21 0.30 13.04 -2.94
N SER A 22 -1.00 13.09 -2.66
CA SER A 22 -1.93 14.10 -3.17
C SER A 22 -1.80 15.46 -2.50
N GLY A 23 -0.90 15.62 -1.51
CA GLY A 23 -0.65 16.90 -0.84
C GLY A 23 -1.74 17.36 0.13
N LEU A 24 -2.66 16.47 0.51
CA LEU A 24 -3.83 16.78 1.35
C LEU A 24 -3.51 16.83 2.85
N LEU A 25 -2.38 16.25 3.27
CA LEU A 25 -1.91 16.28 4.66
C LEU A 25 -1.15 17.59 4.97
N ARG A 26 -1.80 18.72 4.69
CA ARG A 26 -1.29 20.07 4.97
C ARG A 26 -2.34 20.85 5.75
N PRO A 27 -1.95 21.82 6.60
CA PRO A 27 -2.91 22.64 7.33
C PRO A 27 -3.98 23.23 6.40
N GLY A 28 -5.23 23.25 6.86
CA GLY A 28 -6.37 23.76 6.10
C GLY A 28 -7.43 22.71 5.75
N PHE A 29 -8.34 23.09 4.85
CA PHE A 29 -9.43 22.25 4.36
C PHE A 29 -9.20 21.93 2.89
N HIS A 30 -9.18 20.65 2.54
CA HIS A 30 -8.89 20.17 1.20
C HIS A 30 -9.97 19.22 0.72
N VAL A 31 -10.38 19.35 -0.54
CA VAL A 31 -11.39 18.47 -1.15
C VAL A 31 -10.77 17.78 -2.35
N THR A 32 -11.02 16.49 -2.49
CA THR A 32 -10.60 15.72 -3.66
C THR A 32 -11.53 14.56 -3.93
N THR A 33 -11.26 13.79 -4.98
CA THR A 33 -11.94 12.54 -5.28
C THR A 33 -10.92 11.43 -5.44
N LEU A 34 -11.05 10.38 -4.64
CA LEU A 34 -10.33 9.13 -4.84
C LEU A 34 -11.06 8.30 -5.89
N ARG A 35 -10.39 7.97 -6.99
CA ARG A 35 -10.94 7.15 -8.08
C ARG A 35 -10.33 5.77 -8.04
N PHE A 36 -11.17 4.76 -8.24
CA PHE A 36 -10.77 3.37 -8.33
C PHE A 36 -10.90 2.89 -9.78
N SER A 37 -9.95 2.08 -10.21
CA SER A 37 -9.97 1.45 -11.53
C SER A 37 -9.42 0.03 -11.46
N CYS A 38 -9.97 -0.86 -12.29
CA CYS A 38 -9.44 -2.20 -12.51
C CYS A 38 -9.21 -2.37 -14.01
N ASN A 39 -8.00 -2.80 -14.42
CA ASN A 39 -7.63 -2.97 -15.83
C ASN A 39 -7.93 -1.74 -16.71
N GLY A 40 -7.68 -0.54 -16.18
CA GLY A 40 -7.94 0.74 -16.86
C GLY A 40 -9.40 1.17 -16.88
N GLN A 41 -10.34 0.33 -16.43
CA GLN A 41 -11.76 0.67 -16.37
C GLN A 41 -12.12 1.25 -15.00
N PRO A 42 -12.87 2.36 -14.92
CA PRO A 42 -13.28 2.96 -13.66
C PRO A 42 -14.27 2.03 -12.92
N THR A 43 -13.99 1.71 -11.66
CA THR A 43 -14.81 0.81 -10.83
C THR A 43 -15.52 1.54 -9.69
N GLY A 44 -15.24 2.82 -9.49
CA GLY A 44 -15.92 3.67 -8.53
C GLY A 44 -15.10 4.88 -8.14
N SER A 45 -15.70 5.73 -7.32
CA SER A 45 -15.03 6.89 -6.77
C SER A 45 -15.61 7.25 -5.42
N VAL A 46 -14.80 7.88 -4.57
CA VAL A 46 -15.15 8.36 -3.25
C VAL A 46 -14.73 9.81 -3.15
N GLY A 47 -15.65 10.68 -2.79
CA GLY A 47 -15.32 12.05 -2.46
C GLY A 47 -14.69 12.15 -1.08
N LEU A 48 -13.67 12.99 -0.98
CA LEU A 48 -12.83 13.17 0.20
C LEU A 48 -12.83 14.64 0.60
N GLU A 49 -13.12 14.91 1.87
CA GLU A 49 -12.86 16.21 2.49
C GLU A 49 -11.90 16.00 3.67
N VAL A 50 -10.71 16.57 3.58
CA VAL A 50 -9.68 16.48 4.62
C VAL A 50 -9.66 17.80 5.39
N ASN A 51 -9.92 17.74 6.69
CA ASN A 51 -9.87 18.90 7.57
C ASN A 51 -8.69 18.78 8.53
N LEU A 52 -7.76 19.72 8.40
CA LEU A 52 -6.57 19.91 9.21
C LEU A 52 -6.45 21.38 9.66
N VAL A 53 -7.58 22.06 9.84
CA VAL A 53 -7.63 23.44 10.35
C VAL A 53 -7.25 23.44 11.84
N ALA A 54 -6.45 24.43 12.25
CA ALA A 54 -6.12 24.64 13.66
C ALA A 54 -7.39 24.72 14.52
N ASP A 55 -7.32 24.24 15.77
CA ASP A 55 -8.43 24.23 16.73
C ASP A 55 -9.59 23.26 16.43
N THR A 56 -9.50 22.47 15.36
CA THR A 56 -10.44 21.37 15.08
C THR A 56 -9.77 20.01 15.21
N THR A 57 -10.55 18.99 15.60
CA THR A 57 -10.05 17.61 15.57
C THR A 57 -9.85 17.19 14.11
N PRO A 58 -8.63 16.79 13.70
CA PRO A 58 -8.37 16.38 12.32
C PRO A 58 -9.26 15.22 11.87
N TYR A 59 -9.81 15.30 10.65
CA TYR A 59 -10.62 14.21 10.10
C TYR A 59 -10.56 14.14 8.57
N VAL A 60 -10.96 13.00 8.04
CA VAL A 60 -11.32 12.81 6.63
C VAL A 60 -12.79 12.44 6.55
N ARG A 61 -13.60 13.24 5.85
CA ARG A 61 -14.98 12.89 5.52
C ARG A 61 -14.99 12.14 4.20
N LEU A 62 -15.74 11.04 4.18
CA LEU A 62 -15.99 10.25 2.99
C LEU A 62 -17.43 10.43 2.56
N HIS A 63 -17.65 10.66 1.27
CA HIS A 63 -18.98 10.58 0.68
C HIS A 63 -18.96 9.74 -0.60
N TYR A 64 -19.82 8.73 -0.67
CA TYR A 64 -19.93 7.82 -1.81
C TYR A 64 -21.27 7.07 -1.83
N THR A 65 -21.60 6.51 -2.99
CA THR A 65 -22.77 5.66 -3.18
C THR A 65 -22.33 4.22 -3.45
N LEU A 66 -22.86 3.27 -2.67
CA LEU A 66 -22.73 1.84 -2.95
C LEU A 66 -23.95 1.35 -3.75
N ASP A 67 -23.68 0.46 -4.71
CA ASP A 67 -24.68 -0.22 -5.53
C ASP A 67 -25.74 0.70 -6.16
N LYS A 68 -25.36 1.97 -6.40
CA LYS A 68 -26.21 3.06 -6.94
C LYS A 68 -27.43 3.40 -6.09
N THR A 69 -27.55 2.86 -4.88
CA THR A 69 -28.76 2.98 -4.05
C THR A 69 -28.47 3.61 -2.70
N THR A 70 -27.35 3.23 -2.07
CA THR A 70 -27.10 3.61 -0.67
C THR A 70 -26.00 4.65 -0.59
N ASN A 71 -26.36 5.85 -0.13
CA ASN A 71 -25.42 6.93 0.11
C ASN A 71 -24.79 6.80 1.49
N TYR A 72 -23.48 7.00 1.54
CA TYR A 72 -22.69 7.02 2.77
C TYR A 72 -22.01 8.37 2.90
N ASP A 73 -22.11 8.94 4.10
CA ASP A 73 -21.45 10.18 4.48
C ASP A 73 -21.03 10.10 5.95
N TYR A 74 -19.74 10.01 6.20
CA TYR A 74 -19.21 9.90 7.56
C TYR A 74 -17.78 10.42 7.66
N ARG A 75 -17.37 10.70 8.90
CA ARG A 75 -16.03 11.23 9.23
C ARG A 75 -15.16 10.15 9.86
N ILE A 76 -13.91 10.12 9.46
CA ILE A 76 -12.86 9.27 10.00
C ILE A 76 -11.85 10.17 10.70
N PRO A 77 -11.68 10.06 12.02
CA PRO A 77 -10.68 10.84 12.74
C PRO A 77 -9.27 10.55 12.25
N LEU A 78 -8.44 11.59 12.18
CA LEU A 78 -7.01 11.49 11.93
C LEU A 78 -6.25 11.72 13.24
N GLU A 79 -5.38 10.79 13.59
CA GLU A 79 -4.52 10.89 14.76
C GLU A 79 -3.10 11.25 14.34
N ALA A 80 -2.55 12.32 14.92
CA ALA A 80 -1.16 12.70 14.70
C ALA A 80 -0.24 11.77 15.51
N LEU A 81 0.73 11.17 14.83
CA LEU A 81 1.74 10.31 15.44
C LEU A 81 2.97 11.14 15.80
N ALA A 82 3.49 10.92 17.02
CA ALA A 82 4.77 11.47 17.43
C ALA A 82 5.91 10.91 16.55
N SER A 83 6.90 11.74 16.28
CA SER A 83 8.12 11.29 15.61
C SER A 83 9.28 11.23 16.57
N ASN A 84 10.04 10.14 16.49
CA ASN A 84 11.28 9.95 17.23
C ASN A 84 12.45 10.79 16.65
N LEU A 85 12.20 11.60 15.60
CA LEU A 85 13.23 12.48 15.02
C LEU A 85 13.39 13.75 15.88
N PRO A 86 14.62 14.09 16.31
CA PRO A 86 14.89 15.30 17.08
C PRO A 86 14.36 16.56 16.37
N GLY A 87 13.74 17.47 17.12
CA GLY A 87 13.25 18.76 16.61
C GLY A 87 11.92 18.72 15.85
N HIS A 88 11.34 17.54 15.59
CA HIS A 88 10.11 17.43 14.80
C HIS A 88 8.83 17.13 15.59
N GLY A 89 8.94 16.80 16.89
CA GLY A 89 7.80 16.63 17.81
C GLY A 89 6.60 15.85 17.24
N HIS A 90 5.38 16.24 17.64
CA HIS A 90 4.12 15.76 17.05
C HIS A 90 3.81 16.38 15.67
N ARG A 91 4.66 17.31 15.20
CA ARG A 91 4.44 18.11 13.98
C ARG A 91 5.02 17.49 12.72
N THR A 92 5.25 16.18 12.70
CA THR A 92 5.82 15.50 11.52
C THR A 92 4.89 15.31 10.32
N GLY A 93 3.63 15.76 10.41
CA GLY A 93 2.64 15.45 9.37
C GLY A 93 2.40 13.95 9.20
N ARG A 94 2.74 13.15 10.22
CA ARG A 94 2.49 11.71 10.27
C ARG A 94 1.12 11.51 10.88
N TYR A 95 0.19 11.07 10.06
CA TYR A 95 -1.18 10.77 10.49
C TYR A 95 -1.47 9.28 10.35
N GLN A 96 -2.39 8.79 11.16
CA GLN A 96 -3.08 7.52 10.95
C GLN A 96 -4.59 7.75 11.02
N PHE A 97 -5.35 6.90 10.34
CA PHE A 97 -6.79 6.86 10.51
C PHE A 97 -7.15 6.17 11.80
N ARG A 98 -8.18 6.65 12.49
CA ARG A 98 -8.88 5.88 13.50
C ARG A 98 -10.03 5.12 12.85
N CYS A 99 -9.95 3.79 12.79
CA CYS A 99 -10.94 2.98 12.11
C CYS A 99 -12.34 3.20 12.70
N PRO A 100 -13.37 3.51 11.89
CA PRO A 100 -14.71 3.79 12.40
C PRO A 100 -15.41 2.53 12.97
N VAL A 101 -15.01 1.33 12.55
CA VAL A 101 -15.62 0.07 12.98
C VAL A 101 -14.92 -0.52 14.21
N SER A 102 -13.58 -0.58 14.20
CA SER A 102 -12.81 -1.23 15.28
C SER A 102 -12.14 -0.26 16.25
N GLY A 103 -12.14 1.05 15.97
CA GLY A 103 -11.43 2.07 16.75
C GLY A 103 -9.90 2.01 16.65
N ARG A 104 -9.32 1.04 15.93
CA ARG A 104 -7.87 0.85 15.80
C ARG A 104 -7.23 1.87 14.86
N GLY A 105 -5.99 2.25 15.17
CA GLY A 105 -5.13 3.02 14.27
C GLY A 105 -4.80 2.25 13.00
N ALA A 106 -4.92 2.89 11.84
CA ALA A 106 -4.68 2.27 10.53
C ALA A 106 -4.03 3.25 9.56
N THR A 107 -3.06 2.79 8.78
CA THR A 107 -2.52 3.56 7.64
C THR A 107 -3.31 3.34 6.35
N VAL A 108 -4.05 2.23 6.28
CA VAL A 108 -4.90 1.85 5.15
C VAL A 108 -6.23 1.33 5.69
N LEU A 109 -7.32 1.83 5.13
CA LEU A 109 -8.66 1.30 5.34
C LEU A 109 -9.15 0.67 4.04
N TYR A 110 -9.91 -0.41 4.16
CA TYR A 110 -10.41 -1.19 3.05
C TYR A 110 -11.93 -1.12 3.03
N LEU A 111 -12.52 -1.16 1.85
CA LEU A 111 -13.95 -1.32 1.65
C LEU A 111 -14.19 -2.71 1.06
N ARG A 112 -14.56 -3.64 1.95
CA ARG A 112 -14.86 -5.03 1.57
C ARG A 112 -16.24 -5.10 0.89
N ALA A 113 -16.38 -6.02 -0.07
CA ALA A 113 -17.69 -6.35 -0.64
C ALA A 113 -18.68 -6.77 0.46
N GLY A 114 -19.91 -6.24 0.37
CA GLY A 114 -20.95 -6.43 1.40
C GLY A 114 -20.71 -5.65 2.70
N SER A 115 -19.67 -4.83 2.78
CA SER A 115 -19.50 -3.88 3.89
C SER A 115 -19.86 -2.46 3.45
N SER A 116 -20.42 -1.71 4.40
CA SER A 116 -20.87 -0.34 4.20
C SER A 116 -19.75 0.69 4.38
N HIS A 117 -18.74 0.39 5.20
CA HIS A 117 -17.73 1.35 5.65
C HIS A 117 -16.30 0.90 5.32
N PHE A 118 -15.43 1.90 5.08
CA PHE A 118 -13.99 1.70 5.04
C PHE A 118 -13.49 1.35 6.45
N ALA A 119 -12.89 0.17 6.59
CA ALA A 119 -12.48 -0.35 7.89
C ALA A 119 -11.08 -0.96 7.86
N HIS A 120 -10.50 -1.14 9.04
CA HIS A 120 -9.26 -1.87 9.22
C HIS A 120 -9.47 -3.33 8.80
N ARG A 121 -8.45 -3.98 8.20
CA ARG A 121 -8.55 -5.35 7.68
C ARG A 121 -9.04 -6.39 8.72
N GLU A 122 -8.79 -6.12 10.00
CA GLU A 122 -9.17 -6.98 11.13
C GLU A 122 -10.51 -6.60 11.77
N ALA A 123 -11.18 -5.56 11.25
CA ALA A 123 -12.48 -5.12 11.75
C ALA A 123 -13.65 -5.95 11.19
N TYR A 124 -13.40 -6.87 10.25
CA TYR A 124 -14.41 -7.71 9.64
C TYR A 124 -14.58 -9.00 10.45
N PRO A 125 -15.68 -9.16 11.23
CA PRO A 125 -15.80 -10.23 12.22
C PRO A 125 -16.01 -11.62 11.60
N THR A 126 -16.79 -11.72 10.51
CA THR A 126 -17.09 -13.01 9.88
C THR A 126 -15.96 -13.51 8.99
N TYR A 127 -15.31 -12.60 8.25
CA TYR A 127 -14.23 -12.94 7.32
C TYR A 127 -13.16 -11.84 7.39
N ARG A 128 -12.10 -12.11 8.14
CA ARG A 128 -10.90 -11.26 8.17
C ARG A 128 -10.37 -11.11 6.74
N LEU A 129 -9.98 -9.89 6.36
CA LEU A 129 -9.26 -9.67 5.12
C LEU A 129 -7.80 -10.11 5.29
N TYR A 130 -7.40 -11.10 4.49
CA TYR A 130 -6.01 -11.53 4.36
C TYR A 130 -5.35 -10.82 3.17
N TYR A 131 -4.03 -10.71 3.20
CA TYR A 131 -3.26 -10.35 2.00
C TYR A 131 -3.11 -11.57 1.09
N ASP A 132 -3.02 -11.38 -0.22
CA ASP A 132 -2.80 -12.48 -1.19
C ASP A 132 -1.59 -13.33 -0.80
N SER A 133 -0.51 -12.65 -0.38
CA SER A 133 0.74 -13.27 0.07
C SER A 133 0.60 -14.22 1.26
N GLN A 134 -0.45 -14.06 2.08
CA GLN A 134 -0.74 -14.93 3.23
C GLN A 134 -1.50 -16.19 2.81
N LEU A 135 -2.33 -16.09 1.78
CA LEU A 135 -3.08 -17.23 1.22
C LEU A 135 -2.25 -18.03 0.22
N THR A 136 -1.18 -17.43 -0.32
CA THR A 136 -0.32 -18.08 -1.32
C THR A 136 0.44 -19.26 -0.69
N PRO A 137 0.25 -20.51 -1.17
CA PRO A 137 1.00 -21.67 -0.71
C PRO A 137 2.51 -21.51 -0.90
N THR A 138 3.31 -22.22 -0.10
CA THR A 138 4.79 -22.18 -0.20
C THR A 138 5.31 -22.60 -1.57
N SER A 139 4.69 -23.59 -2.21
CA SER A 139 5.05 -24.04 -3.57
C SER A 139 4.88 -22.92 -4.60
N ILE A 140 3.74 -22.23 -4.57
CA ILE A 140 3.47 -21.10 -5.48
C ILE A 140 4.41 -19.93 -5.17
N ARG A 141 4.68 -19.64 -3.89
CA ARG A 141 5.65 -18.59 -3.52
C ARG A 141 7.05 -18.89 -4.06
N ALA A 142 7.50 -20.15 -4.01
CA ALA A 142 8.78 -20.56 -4.57
C ALA A 142 8.81 -20.39 -6.10
N LEU A 143 7.71 -20.72 -6.79
CA LEU A 143 7.57 -20.54 -8.23
C LEU A 143 7.58 -19.07 -8.66
N VAL A 144 6.91 -18.19 -7.90
CA VAL A 144 6.77 -16.76 -8.24
C VAL A 144 7.99 -15.92 -7.81
N ALA A 145 8.75 -16.38 -6.81
CA ALA A 145 9.86 -15.63 -6.24
C ALA A 145 10.94 -15.19 -7.25
N PRO A 146 11.37 -16.03 -8.22
CA PRO A 146 12.34 -15.62 -9.26
C PRO A 146 11.84 -14.42 -10.08
N TYR A 147 10.61 -14.47 -10.58
CA TYR A 147 10.00 -13.39 -11.35
C TYR A 147 9.88 -12.08 -10.54
N ALA A 148 9.58 -12.19 -9.24
CA ALA A 148 9.55 -11.03 -8.36
C ALA A 148 10.94 -10.42 -8.12
N ILE A 149 12.02 -11.20 -8.22
CA ILE A 149 13.40 -10.71 -8.14
C ILE A 149 13.79 -10.02 -9.45
N GLU A 150 13.48 -10.63 -10.59
CA GLU A 150 13.73 -10.06 -11.92
C GLU A 150 13.05 -8.70 -12.07
N ARG A 151 11.77 -8.59 -11.72
CA ARG A 151 11.04 -7.32 -11.76
C ARG A 151 11.68 -6.24 -10.89
N LYS A 152 12.13 -6.60 -9.68
CA LYS A 152 12.85 -5.66 -8.79
C LYS A 152 14.20 -5.24 -9.35
N LEU A 153 14.88 -6.14 -10.06
CA LEU A 153 16.15 -5.86 -10.71
C LEU A 153 15.96 -4.89 -11.87
N GLU A 154 14.95 -5.10 -12.72
CA GLU A 154 14.55 -4.18 -13.79
C GLU A 154 14.21 -2.79 -13.24
N ASP A 155 13.34 -2.71 -12.22
CA ASP A 155 12.99 -1.45 -11.55
C ASP A 155 14.24 -0.73 -10.99
N ALA A 156 15.18 -1.49 -10.43
CA ALA A 156 16.42 -0.95 -9.90
C ALA A 156 17.35 -0.43 -11.02
N TYR A 157 17.45 -1.13 -12.14
CA TYR A 157 18.17 -0.65 -13.32
C TYR A 157 17.54 0.61 -13.90
N MET A 158 16.22 0.66 -14.02
CA MET A 158 15.53 1.88 -14.47
C MET A 158 15.78 3.04 -13.49
N ALA A 159 15.83 2.77 -12.19
CA ALA A 159 16.18 3.77 -11.18
C ALA A 159 17.65 4.23 -11.22
N ARG A 160 18.57 3.46 -11.85
CA ARG A 160 19.98 3.84 -12.06
C ARG A 160 20.09 5.10 -12.92
N TYR A 161 19.23 5.23 -13.92
CA TYR A 161 19.22 6.36 -14.84
C TYR A 161 18.59 7.64 -14.26
N LYS A 162 18.13 7.63 -12.99
CA LYS A 162 17.62 8.83 -12.33
C LYS A 162 18.74 9.86 -12.13
N LYS A 163 18.42 11.13 -12.41
CA LYS A 163 19.33 12.28 -12.20
C LYS A 163 19.93 12.24 -10.79
N ASN A 164 21.25 12.44 -10.70
CA ASN A 164 22.05 12.43 -9.47
C ASN A 164 22.22 11.06 -8.76
N ARG A 165 21.91 9.94 -9.41
CA ARG A 165 22.15 8.61 -8.82
C ARG A 165 23.65 8.23 -8.92
N LYS A 166 24.38 8.32 -7.81
CA LYS A 166 25.80 7.91 -7.73
C LYS A 166 25.92 6.43 -7.36
N THR A 167 26.79 5.70 -8.07
CA THR A 167 27.14 4.32 -7.71
C THR A 167 28.09 4.30 -6.52
N HIS A 168 29.04 5.25 -6.47
CA HIS A 168 30.05 5.34 -5.43
C HIS A 168 30.07 6.72 -4.76
N TYR A 169 30.44 6.74 -3.48
CA TYR A 169 30.74 7.94 -2.71
C TYR A 169 32.03 7.69 -1.92
N ARG A 170 33.04 8.56 -2.11
CA ARG A 170 34.39 8.38 -1.53
C ARG A 170 34.96 6.98 -1.79
N GLY A 171 34.82 6.49 -3.04
CA GLY A 171 35.27 5.16 -3.46
C GLY A 171 34.45 3.98 -2.93
N LYS A 172 33.52 4.19 -1.99
CA LYS A 172 32.66 3.13 -1.44
C LYS A 172 31.32 3.05 -2.18
N PRO A 173 30.75 1.85 -2.39
CA PRO A 173 29.44 1.72 -3.01
C PRO A 173 28.38 2.41 -2.15
N THR A 174 27.48 3.16 -2.79
CA THR A 174 26.34 3.74 -2.07
C THR A 174 25.41 2.63 -1.57
N ARG A 175 24.60 2.90 -0.55
CA ARG A 175 23.63 1.93 0.00
C ARG A 175 22.73 1.34 -1.10
N TRP A 176 22.31 2.18 -2.04
CA TRP A 176 21.50 1.76 -3.19
C TRP A 176 22.29 0.83 -4.12
N TYR A 177 23.53 1.19 -4.47
CA TYR A 177 24.35 0.37 -5.37
C TYR A 177 24.72 -0.99 -4.75
N ALA A 178 25.04 -1.01 -3.45
CA ALA A 178 25.24 -2.25 -2.70
C ALA A 178 23.97 -3.13 -2.68
N GLN A 179 22.78 -2.52 -2.65
CA GLN A 179 21.52 -3.25 -2.74
C GLN A 179 21.26 -3.80 -4.14
N LEU A 180 21.64 -3.05 -5.20
CA LEU A 180 21.59 -3.53 -6.59
C LEU A 180 22.48 -4.75 -6.78
N MET A 181 23.74 -4.71 -6.34
CA MET A 181 24.65 -5.87 -6.45
C MET A 181 24.12 -7.11 -5.70
N LYS A 182 23.46 -6.91 -4.55
CA LYS A 182 22.80 -8.01 -3.83
C LYS A 182 21.61 -8.59 -4.61
N LEU A 183 20.88 -7.76 -5.35
CA LEU A 183 19.77 -8.20 -6.20
C LEU A 183 20.29 -8.98 -7.41
N GLU A 184 21.35 -8.49 -8.07
CA GLU A 184 22.03 -9.17 -9.17
C GLU A 184 22.48 -10.58 -8.75
N ALA A 185 23.24 -10.67 -7.65
CA ALA A 185 23.69 -11.96 -7.12
C ALA A 185 22.52 -12.90 -6.73
N LYS A 186 21.37 -12.34 -6.32
CA LYS A 186 20.19 -13.14 -6.00
C LYS A 186 19.48 -13.65 -7.26
N ALA A 187 19.42 -12.84 -8.31
CA ALA A 187 18.85 -13.20 -9.60
C ALA A 187 19.69 -14.31 -10.26
N GLU A 188 21.02 -14.18 -10.27
CA GLU A 188 21.94 -15.20 -10.79
C GLU A 188 21.78 -16.57 -10.09
N ARG A 189 21.60 -16.57 -8.76
CA ARG A 189 21.34 -17.82 -8.02
C ARG A 189 20.00 -18.43 -8.39
N ALA A 190 18.98 -17.61 -8.60
CA ALA A 190 17.64 -18.08 -8.99
C ALA A 190 17.66 -18.71 -10.39
N THR A 191 18.36 -18.10 -11.35
CA THR A 191 18.51 -18.64 -12.71
C THR A 191 19.32 -19.93 -12.73
N GLN A 192 20.43 -20.01 -11.99
CA GLN A 192 21.22 -21.24 -11.85
C GLN A 192 20.42 -22.39 -11.25
N THR A 193 19.58 -22.11 -10.24
CA THR A 193 18.72 -23.11 -9.61
C THR A 193 17.66 -23.63 -10.59
N GLY A 194 17.01 -22.73 -11.34
CA GLY A 194 16.04 -23.11 -12.39
C GLY A 194 16.66 -23.95 -13.50
N LEU A 195 17.84 -23.57 -14.00
CA LEU A 195 18.58 -24.33 -15.02
C LEU A 195 19.00 -25.72 -14.52
N ALA A 196 19.37 -25.85 -13.24
CA ALA A 196 19.71 -27.14 -12.64
C ALA A 196 18.49 -28.08 -12.55
N HIS A 197 17.29 -27.56 -12.25
CA HIS A 197 16.06 -28.36 -12.24
C HIS A 197 15.65 -28.85 -13.64
N ILE A 198 15.78 -28.01 -14.67
CA ILE A 198 15.52 -28.39 -16.07
C ILE A 198 16.49 -29.47 -16.52
N ARG A 199 17.78 -29.34 -16.18
CA ARG A 199 18.83 -30.29 -16.56
C ARG A 199 18.68 -31.65 -15.87
N ASN A 200 18.07 -31.70 -14.69
CA ASN A 200 17.87 -32.92 -13.90
C ASN A 200 16.50 -33.58 -14.12
N GLY A 201 15.68 -33.10 -15.07
CA GLY A 201 14.41 -33.73 -15.44
C GLY A 201 13.35 -33.74 -14.34
N LEU A 202 13.42 -32.83 -13.37
CA LEU A 202 12.42 -32.68 -12.30
C LEU A 202 11.34 -31.69 -12.75
N PHE A 203 10.48 -32.14 -13.68
CA PHE A 203 9.19 -31.52 -14.03
C PHE A 203 8.17 -32.61 -14.31
#